data_AF-A0AAP0KPG5-F1
#
_entry.id   AF-A0AAP0KPG5-F1
#
_cell.length_a   1.000
_cell.length_b   1.000
_cell.length_c   1.000
_cell.angle_alpha   90.00
_cell.angle_beta   90.00
_cell.angle_gamma   90.00
#
_symmetry.space_group_name_H-M   'P 1'
#
loop_
_entity.id
_entity.type
_entity.pdbx_description
1 polymer ?
#
loop_
_entity_poly.entity_id
_entity_poly.type
_entity_poly.pdbx_seq_one_letter_code
_entity_poly.pdbx_strand_id
1 'polypeptide(L)'
;MDVRTCSKLVEVAELLDGVNMIVEGDCDTSYLTKGTTYEVVYVVMMNMSSYGWTDSVTFKLVDPKGKVTKRKMRLDGMPVNTWEYVPVGVFKNDTDQQAGKVQFSMSEVDSQEQKKGLIVKGVAIRPKH
;
A
#
# COMPACT_ATOMS: atom_id res chain seq x y z
N MET A 1 -27.61 27.54 1.48
CA MET A 1 -26.46 27.17 2.33
C MET A 1 -25.48 26.45 1.42
N ASP A 2 -24.39 27.10 1.07
CA ASP A 2 -23.41 26.58 0.13
C ASP A 2 -22.37 25.79 0.92
N VAL A 3 -22.47 24.45 0.89
CA VAL A 3 -21.49 23.59 1.54
C VAL A 3 -20.24 23.66 0.68
N ARG A 4 -19.27 24.47 1.12
CA ARG A 4 -17.93 24.47 0.55
C ARG A 4 -17.28 23.12 0.83
N THR A 5 -17.46 22.17 -0.07
CA THR A 5 -16.62 20.97 -0.12
C THR A 5 -15.26 21.43 -0.63
N CYS A 6 -14.25 21.50 0.23
CA CYS A 6 -12.85 21.59 -0.21
C CYS A 6 -12.48 20.24 -0.82
N SER A 7 -12.88 20.00 -2.07
CA SER A 7 -12.48 18.81 -2.81
C SER A 7 -11.01 18.97 -3.18
N LYS A 8 -10.11 18.64 -2.24
CA LYS A 8 -8.72 18.39 -2.60
C LYS A 8 -8.73 17.26 -3.62
N LEU A 9 -8.25 17.55 -4.83
CA LEU A 9 -7.99 16.53 -5.83
C LEU A 9 -6.93 15.58 -5.24
N VAL A 10 -7.25 14.29 -5.21
CA VAL A 10 -6.31 13.25 -4.79
C VAL A 10 -5.75 12.62 -6.04
N GLU A 11 -4.45 12.72 -6.22
CA GLU A 11 -3.75 12.04 -7.30
C GLU A 11 -3.82 10.52 -7.08
N VAL A 12 -4.07 9.78 -8.15
CA VAL A 12 -4.08 8.32 -8.17
C VAL A 12 -3.27 7.83 -9.38
N ALA A 13 -2.61 6.70 -9.24
CA ALA A 13 -1.83 6.09 -10.32
C ALA A 13 -2.56 4.83 -10.83
N GLU A 14 -2.62 4.65 -12.15
CA GLU A 14 -3.16 3.45 -12.78
C GLU A 14 -2.07 2.72 -13.57
N LEU A 15 -2.00 1.39 -13.41
CA LEU A 15 -1.19 0.54 -14.27
C LEU A 15 -1.93 0.27 -15.59
N LEU A 16 -1.53 0.95 -16.67
CA LEU A 16 -2.19 0.84 -17.98
C LEU A 16 -1.89 -0.47 -18.72
N ASP A 17 -0.62 -0.91 -18.70
CA ASP A 17 -0.14 -2.22 -19.16
C ASP A 17 1.29 -2.41 -18.64
N GLY A 18 1.64 -3.62 -18.22
CA GLY A 18 3.01 -3.96 -17.84
C GLY A 18 3.16 -5.43 -17.47
N VAL A 19 4.40 -5.92 -17.43
CA VAL A 19 4.72 -7.28 -16.96
C VAL A 19 5.19 -7.23 -15.50
N ASN A 20 6.11 -6.31 -15.21
CA ASN A 20 6.62 -6.09 -13.86
C ASN A 20 5.97 -4.87 -13.24
N MET A 21 5.62 -4.98 -11.97
CA MET A 21 5.07 -3.88 -11.18
C MET A 21 5.88 -3.75 -9.89
N ILE A 22 6.29 -2.52 -9.59
CA ILE A 22 6.93 -2.17 -8.32
C ILE A 22 6.34 -0.83 -7.87
N VAL A 23 5.75 -0.82 -6.67
CA VAL A 23 5.34 0.39 -5.96
C VAL A 23 6.10 0.41 -4.63
N GLU A 24 6.80 1.50 -4.36
CA GLU A 24 7.65 1.66 -3.19
C GLU A 24 7.43 3.02 -2.54
N GLY A 25 7.57 3.06 -1.22
CA GLY A 25 7.52 4.29 -0.46
C GLY A 25 8.14 4.13 0.91
N ASP A 26 8.40 5.26 1.56
CA ASP A 26 8.83 5.31 2.94
C ASP A 26 8.13 6.42 3.72
N CYS A 27 8.18 6.31 5.04
CA CYS A 27 7.67 7.33 5.96
C CYS A 27 8.62 7.47 7.14
N ASP A 28 8.93 8.71 7.51
CA ASP A 28 9.68 9.00 8.72
C ASP A 28 8.76 8.88 9.94
N THR A 29 9.16 8.07 10.92
CA THR A 29 8.38 7.84 12.13
C THR A 29 8.34 9.02 13.10
N SER A 30 9.09 10.09 12.84
CA SER A 30 8.94 11.38 13.54
C SER A 30 7.57 12.03 13.31
N TYR A 31 6.89 11.71 12.20
CA TYR A 31 5.52 12.16 11.94
C TYR A 31 4.46 11.35 12.70
N LEU A 32 4.85 10.30 13.41
CA LEU A 32 3.95 9.37 14.07
C LEU A 32 4.07 9.48 15.59
N THR A 33 2.96 9.31 16.29
CA THR A 33 2.93 9.27 17.76
C THR A 33 3.77 8.09 18.28
N LYS A 34 4.65 8.37 19.23
CA LYS A 34 5.46 7.37 19.95
C LYS A 34 4.59 6.48 20.84
N GLY A 35 5.05 5.28 21.15
CA GLY A 35 4.34 4.27 21.93
C GLY A 35 3.15 3.62 21.22
N THR A 36 2.86 4.00 19.97
CA THR A 36 1.68 3.55 19.22
C THR A 36 2.07 2.45 18.22
N THR A 37 1.23 1.42 18.12
CA THR A 37 1.31 0.40 17.08
C THR A 37 0.56 0.88 15.85
N TYR A 38 1.19 0.81 14.67
CA TYR A 38 0.62 1.21 13.39
C TYR A 38 0.49 0.02 12.46
N GLU A 39 -0.58 0.02 11.67
CA GLU A 39 -0.64 -0.77 10.45
C GLU A 39 -0.37 0.08 9.22
N VAL A 40 0.29 -0.53 8.24
CA VAL A 40 0.51 0.04 6.91
C VAL A 40 -0.44 -0.66 5.94
N VAL A 41 -1.26 0.10 5.23
CA VAL A 41 -2.25 -0.44 4.28
C VAL A 41 -2.15 0.29 2.94
N TYR A 42 -2.11 -0.45 1.83
CA TYR A 42 -2.31 0.12 0.50
C TYR A 42 -3.80 0.37 0.28
N VAL A 43 -4.13 1.51 -0.34
CA VAL A 43 -5.49 1.83 -0.79
C VAL A 43 -5.53 1.69 -2.30
N VAL A 44 -6.17 0.62 -2.77
CA VAL A 44 -6.14 0.21 -4.18
C VAL A 44 -7.54 -0.11 -4.69
N MET A 45 -7.68 -0.16 -6.01
CA MET A 45 -8.89 -0.55 -6.71
C MET A 45 -8.52 -1.30 -7.98
N MET A 46 -9.35 -2.27 -8.36
CA MET A 46 -9.30 -2.92 -9.68
C MET A 46 -10.31 -2.22 -10.61
N ASN A 47 -9.88 -1.78 -11.79
CA ASN A 47 -10.79 -1.22 -12.78
C ASN A 47 -11.59 -2.33 -13.51
N MET A 48 -12.64 -1.96 -14.26
CA MET A 48 -13.49 -2.94 -14.97
C MET A 48 -12.78 -3.77 -16.04
N SER A 49 -11.62 -3.33 -16.50
CA SER A 49 -10.85 -3.98 -17.56
C SER A 49 -9.57 -4.63 -17.05
N SER A 50 -9.46 -4.86 -15.73
CA SER A 50 -8.27 -5.42 -15.12
C SER A 50 -8.07 -6.89 -15.50
N TYR A 51 -6.82 -7.28 -15.77
CA TYR A 51 -6.42 -8.67 -16.04
C TYR A 51 -4.98 -8.92 -15.59
N GLY A 52 -4.56 -10.19 -15.59
CA GLY A 52 -3.16 -10.58 -15.36
C GLY A 52 -2.75 -10.64 -13.89
N TRP A 53 -3.73 -10.74 -12.98
CA TRP A 53 -3.50 -10.74 -11.52
C TRP A 53 -3.62 -12.13 -10.89
N THR A 54 -3.33 -13.18 -11.66
CA THR A 54 -3.41 -14.57 -11.21
C THR A 54 -2.17 -14.98 -10.41
N ASP A 55 -1.03 -14.37 -10.70
CA ASP A 55 0.16 -14.51 -9.87
C ASP A 55 0.03 -13.75 -8.54
N SER A 56 0.80 -14.18 -7.54
CA SER A 56 0.77 -13.53 -6.23
C SER A 56 1.63 -12.27 -6.21
N VAL A 57 1.04 -11.16 -5.79
CA VAL A 57 1.73 -9.91 -5.50
C VAL A 57 2.37 -9.99 -4.12
N THR A 58 3.62 -9.55 -4.01
CA THR A 58 4.37 -9.49 -2.76
C THR A 58 4.23 -8.11 -2.13
N PHE A 59 3.76 -8.08 -0.89
CA PHE A 59 3.75 -6.88 -0.05
C PHE A 59 4.83 -7.02 1.02
N LYS A 60 5.67 -6.00 1.15
CA LYS A 60 6.82 -6.00 2.06
C LYS A 60 6.75 -4.77 2.96
N LEU A 61 7.04 -4.96 4.24
CA LEU A 61 7.29 -3.91 5.22
C LEU A 61 8.70 -4.10 5.77
N VAL A 62 9.46 -3.01 5.87
CA VAL A 62 10.68 -2.92 6.66
C VAL A 62 10.41 -1.91 7.77
N ASP A 63 10.42 -2.38 9.02
CA ASP A 63 10.17 -1.50 10.15
C ASP A 63 11.39 -0.62 10.48
N PRO A 64 11.24 0.38 11.36
CA PRO A 64 12.35 1.27 11.73
C PRO A 64 13.55 0.57 12.39
N LYS A 65 13.41 -0.69 12.80
CA LYS A 65 14.49 -1.52 13.36
C LYS A 65 15.10 -2.45 12.30
N GLY A 66 14.67 -2.34 11.04
CA GLY A 66 15.11 -3.18 9.93
C GLY A 66 14.42 -4.56 9.87
N LYS A 67 13.42 -4.84 10.72
CA LYS A 67 12.69 -6.10 10.67
C LYS A 67 11.83 -6.13 9.42
N VAL A 68 11.97 -7.20 8.65
CA VAL A 68 11.23 -7.40 7.41
C VAL A 68 10.02 -8.29 7.64
N THR A 69 8.86 -7.83 7.18
CA THR A 69 7.65 -8.64 7.03
C THR A 69 7.31 -8.74 5.55
N LYS A 70 7.00 -9.94 5.06
CA LYS A 70 6.52 -10.17 3.69
C LYS A 70 5.23 -10.96 3.75
N ARG A 71 4.30 -10.62 2.85
CA ARG A 71 3.10 -11.40 2.58
C ARG A 71 2.87 -11.47 1.08
N LYS A 72 2.29 -12.56 0.61
CA LYS A 72 1.93 -12.76 -0.79
C LYS A 72 0.42 -12.97 -0.87
N MET A 73 -0.22 -12.36 -1.85
CA MET A 73 -1.62 -12.63 -2.16
C MET A 73 -1.92 -12.34 -3.64
N ARG A 74 -2.91 -13.04 -4.19
CA ARG A 74 -3.48 -12.72 -5.50
C ARG A 74 -4.44 -11.53 -5.37
N LEU A 75 -4.54 -10.72 -6.44
CA LEU A 75 -5.45 -9.56 -6.48
C LEU A 75 -6.68 -9.80 -7.36
N ASP A 76 -6.72 -10.89 -8.11
CA ASP A 76 -7.83 -11.25 -9.01
C ASP A 76 -9.16 -11.58 -8.31
N GLY A 77 -9.15 -11.83 -7.00
CA GLY A 77 -10.35 -11.98 -6.18
C GLY A 77 -10.91 -10.66 -5.62
N MET A 78 -10.28 -9.51 -5.90
CA MET A 78 -10.71 -8.21 -5.35
C MET A 78 -11.93 -7.67 -6.09
N PRO A 79 -12.86 -6.99 -5.39
CA PRO A 79 -13.99 -6.35 -6.04
C PRO A 79 -13.52 -5.23 -6.99
N VAL A 80 -14.15 -5.19 -8.14
CA VAL A 80 -13.93 -4.17 -9.17
C VAL A 80 -14.62 -2.85 -8.77
N ASN A 81 -14.03 -1.72 -9.18
CA ASN A 81 -14.52 -0.36 -8.92
C ASN A 81 -14.79 -0.05 -7.43
N THR A 82 -14.12 -0.77 -6.53
CA THR A 82 -14.25 -0.61 -5.08
C THR A 82 -12.87 -0.34 -4.48
N TRP A 83 -12.79 0.66 -3.60
CA TRP A 83 -11.56 0.94 -2.87
C TRP A 83 -11.37 -0.09 -1.75
N GLU A 84 -10.27 -0.81 -1.83
CA GLU A 84 -9.89 -1.84 -0.88
C GLU A 84 -8.65 -1.42 -0.08
N TYR A 85 -8.60 -1.85 1.17
CA TYR A 85 -7.49 -1.60 2.08
C TYR A 85 -6.69 -2.89 2.23
N VAL A 86 -5.58 -3.00 1.50
CA VAL A 86 -4.73 -4.19 1.51
C VAL A 86 -3.64 -4.03 2.56
N PRO A 87 -3.66 -4.79 3.68
CA PRO A 87 -2.64 -4.62 4.71
C PRO A 87 -1.27 -5.06 4.22
N VAL A 88 -0.21 -4.37 4.62
CA VAL A 88 1.18 -4.75 4.33
C VAL A 88 1.79 -5.44 5.55
N GLY A 89 1.62 -4.80 6.71
CA GLY A 89 2.19 -5.27 7.97
C GLY A 89 1.93 -4.27 9.11
N VAL A 90 2.50 -4.58 10.26
CA VAL A 90 2.34 -3.82 11.50
C VAL A 90 3.71 -3.56 12.10
N PHE A 91 3.91 -2.37 12.66
CA PHE A 91 5.10 -2.02 13.43
C PHE A 91 4.72 -1.16 14.63
N LYS A 92 5.61 -1.08 15.62
CA LYS A 92 5.46 -0.21 16.78
C LYS A 92 6.47 0.94 16.69
N ASN A 93 5.99 2.18 16.86
CA ASN A 93 6.86 3.34 16.98
C ASN A 93 7.26 3.49 18.46
N ASP A 94 8.24 2.72 18.92
CA ASP A 94 8.59 2.65 20.34
C ASP A 94 9.08 4.00 20.90
N THR A 95 8.81 4.23 22.19
CA THR A 95 9.14 5.48 22.91
C THR A 95 10.64 5.67 23.14
N ASP A 96 11.38 4.57 23.29
CA ASP A 96 12.83 4.53 23.50
C ASP A 96 13.62 4.50 22.19
N GLN A 97 12.95 4.34 21.05
CA GLN A 97 13.58 4.30 19.74
C GLN A 97 13.71 5.71 19.16
N GLN A 98 14.88 6.03 18.61
CA GLN A 98 15.05 7.24 17.77
C GLN A 98 14.11 7.21 16.56
N ALA A 99 13.83 8.37 15.98
CA ALA A 99 13.11 8.41 14.71
C ALA A 99 13.89 7.62 13.65
N GLY A 100 13.16 6.78 12.91
CA GLY A 100 13.67 6.02 11.78
C GLY A 100 12.64 5.95 10.66
N LYS A 101 13.01 5.28 9.57
CA LYS A 101 12.12 5.10 8.41
C LYS A 101 11.37 3.78 8.49
N VAL A 102 10.08 3.81 8.19
CA VAL A 102 9.34 2.62 7.77
C VAL A 102 9.28 2.60 6.25
N GLN A 103 9.66 1.48 5.64
CA GLN A 103 9.63 1.31 4.18
C GLN A 103 8.60 0.25 3.81
N PHE A 104 7.86 0.48 2.74
CA PHE A 104 6.84 -0.45 2.28
C PHE A 104 6.88 -0.59 0.76
N SER A 105 6.56 -1.79 0.28
CA SER A 105 6.47 -2.06 -1.15
C SER A 105 5.35 -3.04 -1.49
N MET A 106 4.87 -2.93 -2.71
CA MET A 106 3.96 -3.85 -3.39
C MET A 106 4.59 -4.17 -4.74
N SER A 107 4.96 -5.43 -4.97
CA SER A 107 5.68 -5.80 -6.18
C SER A 107 5.32 -7.18 -6.72
N GLU A 108 5.43 -7.28 -8.04
CA GLU A 108 5.32 -8.49 -8.81
C GLU A 108 6.33 -8.40 -9.96
N VAL A 109 7.46 -9.09 -9.81
CA VAL A 109 8.63 -8.96 -10.71
C VAL A 109 9.07 -10.30 -11.31
N ASP A 110 8.42 -11.38 -10.89
CA ASP A 110 8.76 -12.75 -11.29
C ASP A 110 7.71 -13.34 -12.27
N SER A 111 6.76 -12.52 -12.72
CA SER A 111 5.67 -12.95 -13.60
C SER A 111 6.01 -12.72 -15.06
N GLN A 112 5.49 -13.59 -15.92
CA GLN A 112 5.53 -13.43 -17.38
C GLN A 112 4.18 -12.94 -17.94
N GLU A 113 3.16 -12.80 -17.09
CA GLU A 113 1.84 -12.34 -17.48
C GLU A 113 1.83 -10.82 -17.64
N GLN A 114 1.27 -10.33 -18.75
CA GLN A 114 0.87 -8.93 -18.84
C GLN A 114 -0.29 -8.66 -17.90
N LYS A 115 -0.27 -7.51 -17.25
CA LYS A 115 -1.34 -7.05 -16.35
C LYS A 115 -1.63 -5.58 -16.52
N LYS A 116 -2.86 -5.22 -16.16
CA LYS A 116 -3.32 -3.84 -16.11
C LYS A 116 -4.48 -3.65 -15.14
N GLY A 117 -4.84 -2.39 -14.93
CA GLY A 117 -6.07 -1.98 -14.29
C GLY A 117 -6.02 -1.95 -12.77
N LEU A 118 -4.84 -2.13 -12.16
CA LEU A 118 -4.64 -1.77 -10.76
C LEU A 118 -4.51 -0.26 -10.64
N ILE A 119 -5.35 0.33 -9.79
CA ILE A 119 -5.32 1.74 -9.43
C ILE A 119 -4.83 1.86 -7.99
N VAL A 120 -3.81 2.67 -7.77
CA VAL A 120 -3.22 2.94 -6.46
C VAL A 120 -3.53 4.37 -6.06
N LYS A 121 -4.29 4.53 -4.97
CA LYS A 121 -4.54 5.84 -4.35
C LYS A 121 -3.42 6.27 -3.42
N GLY A 122 -2.70 5.30 -2.85
CA GLY A 122 -1.56 5.53 -1.98
C GLY A 122 -1.51 4.55 -0.81
N VAL A 123 -0.89 4.99 0.28
CA VAL A 123 -0.71 4.21 1.51
C VAL A 123 -1.26 4.98 2.69
N ALA A 124 -1.97 4.29 3.57
CA ALA A 124 -2.35 4.80 4.87
C ALA A 124 -1.53 4.12 5.96
N ILE A 125 -0.91 4.93 6.81
CA ILE A 125 -0.25 4.50 8.05
C ILE A 125 -1.13 4.99 9.19
N ARG A 126 -1.77 4.07 9.90
CA ARG A 126 -2.78 4.41 10.91
C ARG A 126 -2.61 3.59 12.19
N PRO A 127 -2.99 4.14 13.36
CA PRO A 127 -2.99 3.38 14.60
C PRO A 127 -3.78 2.08 14.45
N LYS A 128 -3.23 0.98 14.98
CA LYS A 128 -3.87 -0.32 15.04
C LYS A 128 -4.37 -0.54 16.47
N HIS A 129 -5.68 -0.54 16.63
CA HIS A 129 -6.37 -0.81 17.90
C HIS A 129 -6.79 -2.28 17.98
#